data_AF-A0A2K3MBH5-F1
#
_entry.id   AF-A0A2K3MBH5-F1
#
_cell.length_a   1.000
_cell.length_b   1.000
_cell.length_c   1.000
_cell.angle_alpha   90.00
_cell.angle_beta   90.00
_cell.angle_gamma   90.00
#
_symmetry.space_group_name_H-M   'P 1'
#
loop_
_entity.id
_entity.type
_entity.pdbx_description
1 polymer ?
#
loop_
_entity_poly.entity_id
_entity_poly.type
_entity_poly.pdbx_seq_one_letter_code
_entity_poly.pdbx_strand_id
1 'polypeptide(L)'
;MGVRHVLGTGNYLGLPSMIGRKKKDVFAYIKDRVWKRINSWKGRSLSRAGKEVMIKSVLQAIPSYVMSIYLLPDSIIKDIERMMNSFWWGGGANNKGIRWLAWDRMTLPKSQGGMGFRDLHTFNMAMIAKQGWNIMTRPHTLVAKLFKARWSIGNGASIKIMSEPWLRGEVGAWLPSPQPQGLHNFKVHDLMLHNVKMWDKEKIESIFPLHIANRILEIPLFNSVEEDKLER
;
A
#
# COMPACT_ATOMS: atom_id res chain seq x y z
N MET A 1 21.53 4.49 -10.83
CA MET A 1 20.23 4.33 -11.53
C MET A 1 19.49 5.66 -11.45
N GLY A 2 19.37 6.34 -12.59
CA GLY A 2 18.81 7.69 -12.67
C GLY A 2 17.29 7.67 -12.52
N VAL A 3 16.81 8.16 -11.38
CA VAL A 3 15.40 8.52 -11.19
C VAL A 3 15.32 10.03 -11.34
N ARG A 4 14.68 10.50 -12.42
CA ARG A 4 14.22 11.89 -12.47
C ARG A 4 13.03 11.98 -11.53
N HIS A 5 13.09 12.90 -10.58
CA HIS A 5 12.02 13.14 -9.62
C HIS A 5 10.73 13.51 -10.38
N VAL A 6 9.79 12.58 -10.51
CA VAL A 6 8.48 12.84 -11.12
C VAL A 6 7.52 13.24 -10.00
N LEU A 7 7.42 14.54 -9.75
CA LEU A 7 6.34 15.11 -8.94
C LEU A 7 5.02 14.95 -9.72
N GLY A 8 4.21 13.96 -9.36
CA GLY A 8 2.89 13.75 -9.98
C GLY A 8 2.27 12.37 -9.74
N THR A 9 1.07 12.16 -10.28
CA THR A 9 0.31 10.89 -10.28
C THR A 9 0.78 9.91 -11.35
N GLY A 10 2.06 9.96 -11.73
CA GLY A 10 2.62 9.14 -12.79
C GLY A 10 2.65 7.65 -12.43
N ASN A 11 2.73 6.79 -13.44
CA ASN A 11 2.96 5.36 -13.22
C ASN A 11 4.44 5.03 -13.33
N TYR A 12 5.02 4.43 -12.30
CA TYR A 12 6.36 3.88 -12.30
C TYR A 12 6.29 2.34 -12.31
N LEU A 13 6.94 1.70 -13.28
CA LEU A 13 6.88 0.24 -13.50
C LEU A 13 5.44 -0.32 -13.55
N GLY A 14 4.48 0.48 -14.04
CA GLY A 14 3.07 0.09 -14.11
C GLY A 14 2.27 0.20 -12.80
N LEU A 15 2.84 0.84 -11.78
CA LEU A 15 2.21 1.14 -10.49
C LEU A 15 2.12 2.65 -10.28
N PRO A 16 1.10 3.15 -9.57
CA PRO A 16 1.03 4.56 -9.22
C PRO A 16 2.20 4.93 -8.31
N SER A 17 2.94 6.00 -8.66
CA SER A 17 4.06 6.50 -7.86
C SER A 17 3.59 7.24 -6.60
N MET A 18 2.39 7.81 -6.63
CA MET A 18 1.78 8.54 -5.52
C MET A 18 0.33 8.07 -5.33
N ILE A 19 -0.01 7.64 -4.12
CA ILE A 19 -1.38 7.25 -3.75
C ILE A 19 -1.97 8.37 -2.90
N GLY A 20 -2.82 9.19 -3.53
CA GLY A 20 -3.57 10.25 -2.85
C GLY A 20 -4.83 9.73 -2.14
N ARG A 21 -5.62 10.67 -1.60
CA ARG A 21 -6.90 10.36 -0.92
C ARG A 21 -7.91 9.64 -1.83
N LYS A 22 -7.88 9.91 -3.14
CA LYS A 22 -8.78 9.30 -4.14
C LYS A 22 -8.26 7.95 -4.66
N LYS A 23 -8.16 6.95 -3.79
CA LYS A 23 -7.62 5.61 -4.13
C LYS A 23 -8.36 4.93 -5.30
N LYS A 24 -9.68 5.15 -5.43
CA LYS A 24 -10.48 4.55 -6.51
C LYS A 24 -10.01 5.02 -7.89
N ASP A 25 -9.78 6.33 -8.05
CA ASP A 25 -9.35 6.92 -9.32
C ASP A 25 -7.95 6.45 -9.69
N VAL A 26 -7.07 6.37 -8.70
CA VAL A 26 -5.69 5.91 -8.86
C VAL A 26 -5.63 4.47 -9.39
N PHE A 27 -6.53 3.59 -8.97
CA PHE A 27 -6.56 2.19 -9.39
C PHE A 27 -7.56 1.88 -10.52
N ALA A 28 -8.29 2.89 -11.02
CA ALA A 28 -9.28 2.71 -12.09
C ALA A 28 -8.68 2.10 -13.37
N TYR A 29 -7.40 2.40 -13.66
CA TYR A 29 -6.70 1.84 -14.83
C TYR A 29 -6.64 0.30 -14.84
N ILE A 30 -6.70 -0.35 -13.67
CA ILE A 30 -6.71 -1.82 -13.58
C ILE A 30 -8.00 -2.35 -14.21
N LYS A 31 -9.13 -1.71 -13.87
CA LYS A 31 -10.44 -2.01 -14.45
C LYS A 31 -10.40 -1.84 -15.96
N ASP A 32 -9.82 -0.75 -16.45
CA ASP A 32 -9.73 -0.47 -17.89
C ASP A 32 -8.88 -1.51 -18.63
N ARG A 33 -7.80 -2.00 -18.02
CA ARG A 33 -6.99 -3.08 -18.60
C ARG A 33 -7.76 -4.39 -18.69
N VAL A 34 -8.51 -4.74 -17.64
CA VAL A 34 -9.40 -5.91 -17.66
C VAL A 34 -10.48 -5.74 -18.74
N TRP A 35 -11.09 -4.56 -18.85
CA TRP A 35 -12.12 -4.24 -19.85
C TRP A 35 -11.59 -4.39 -21.29
N LYS A 36 -10.44 -3.79 -21.58
CA LYS A 36 -9.78 -3.89 -22.88
C LYS A 36 -9.50 -5.35 -23.25
N ARG A 37 -9.03 -6.16 -22.29
CA ARG A 37 -8.81 -7.59 -22.49
C ARG A 37 -10.11 -8.36 -22.70
N ILE A 38 -11.20 -8.03 -22.03
CA ILE A 38 -12.49 -8.68 -22.30
C ILE A 38 -13.00 -8.34 -23.71
N ASN A 39 -12.98 -7.06 -24.09
CA ASN A 39 -13.51 -6.62 -25.39
C ASN A 39 -12.70 -7.09 -26.58
N SER A 40 -11.37 -7.17 -26.45
CA SER A 40 -10.49 -7.71 -27.49
C SER A 40 -10.84 -9.15 -27.88
N TRP A 41 -11.56 -9.89 -27.03
CA TRP A 41 -11.91 -11.29 -27.26
C TRP A 41 -13.40 -11.52 -27.41
N LYS A 42 -14.25 -10.51 -27.16
CA LYS A 42 -15.71 -10.59 -27.33
C LYS A 42 -16.11 -10.82 -28.79
N GLY A 43 -15.26 -10.44 -29.75
CA GLY A 43 -15.45 -10.71 -31.19
C GLY A 43 -15.10 -12.13 -31.64
N ARG A 44 -14.59 -13.00 -30.74
CA ARG A 44 -14.29 -14.40 -31.03
C ARG A 44 -15.25 -15.29 -30.25
N SER A 45 -15.90 -16.25 -30.90
CA SER A 45 -16.78 -17.23 -30.23
C SER A 45 -15.96 -18.19 -29.37
N LEU A 46 -15.76 -17.85 -28.09
CA LEU A 46 -15.05 -18.71 -27.15
C LEU A 46 -15.97 -19.79 -26.58
N SER A 47 -15.47 -21.03 -26.56
CA SER A 47 -16.08 -22.11 -25.79
C SER A 47 -16.07 -21.82 -24.28
N ARG A 48 -16.89 -22.54 -23.52
CA ARG A 48 -16.90 -22.43 -22.03
C ARG A 48 -15.53 -22.70 -21.43
N ALA A 49 -14.83 -23.73 -21.91
CA ALA A 49 -13.46 -24.04 -21.51
C ALA A 49 -12.49 -22.89 -21.86
N GLY A 50 -12.61 -22.30 -23.05
CA GLY A 50 -11.79 -21.15 -23.46
C GLY A 50 -11.99 -19.94 -22.55
N LYS A 51 -13.24 -19.66 -22.13
CA LYS A 51 -13.52 -18.61 -21.15
C LYS A 51 -12.93 -18.89 -19.78
N GLU A 52 -12.94 -20.14 -19.32
CA GLU A 52 -12.41 -20.53 -18.01
C GLU A 52 -10.90 -20.26 -17.97
N VAL A 53 -10.19 -20.72 -19.00
CA VAL A 53 -8.76 -20.46 -19.17
C VAL A 53 -8.48 -18.96 -19.21
N MET A 54 -9.23 -18.21 -20.02
CA MET A 54 -9.03 -16.76 -20.15
C MET A 54 -9.23 -16.01 -18.82
N ILE A 55 -10.22 -16.38 -18.02
CA ILE A 55 -10.43 -15.77 -16.70
C ILE A 55 -9.23 -16.08 -15.79
N LYS A 56 -8.83 -17.35 -15.69
CA LYS A 56 -7.79 -17.81 -14.74
C LYS A 56 -6.39 -17.33 -15.09
N SER A 57 -6.01 -17.41 -16.36
CA SER A 57 -4.63 -17.13 -16.80
C SER A 57 -4.41 -15.69 -17.24
N VAL A 58 -5.44 -15.03 -17.78
CA VAL A 58 -5.31 -13.67 -18.31
C VAL A 58 -5.95 -12.66 -17.35
N LEU A 59 -7.26 -12.74 -17.13
CA LEU A 59 -7.97 -11.68 -16.43
C LEU A 59 -7.57 -11.58 -14.95
N GLN A 60 -7.42 -12.71 -14.25
CA GLN A 60 -6.98 -12.74 -12.85
C GLN A 60 -5.49 -12.42 -12.68
N ALA A 61 -4.68 -12.58 -13.73
CA ALA A 61 -3.26 -12.23 -13.70
C ALA A 61 -3.02 -10.72 -13.78
N ILE A 62 -3.87 -9.96 -14.50
CA ILE A 62 -3.74 -8.50 -14.67
C ILE A 62 -3.60 -7.73 -13.34
N PRO A 63 -4.49 -7.91 -12.35
CA PRO A 63 -4.36 -7.19 -11.08
C PRO A 63 -3.29 -7.77 -10.15
N SER A 64 -2.76 -8.97 -10.42
CA SER A 64 -1.90 -9.71 -9.47
C SER A 64 -0.64 -8.93 -9.08
N TYR A 65 -0.02 -8.21 -10.03
CA TYR A 65 1.16 -7.40 -9.75
C TYR A 65 0.86 -6.18 -8.86
N VAL A 66 -0.32 -5.57 -9.01
CA VAL A 66 -0.70 -4.43 -8.17
C VAL A 66 -1.11 -4.90 -6.78
N MET A 67 -1.86 -6.00 -6.71
CA MET A 67 -2.31 -6.61 -5.46
C MET A 67 -1.17 -7.18 -4.61
N SER A 68 0.00 -7.46 -5.19
CA SER A 68 1.17 -7.89 -4.39
C SER A 68 1.82 -6.74 -3.61
N ILE A 69 1.47 -5.49 -3.90
CA ILE A 69 2.09 -4.30 -3.29
C ILE A 69 1.03 -3.45 -2.57
N TYR A 70 -0.19 -3.38 -3.11
CA TYR A 70 -1.28 -2.56 -2.58
C TYR A 70 -2.48 -3.41 -2.17
N LEU A 71 -3.15 -2.99 -1.10
CA LEU A 71 -4.52 -3.41 -0.82
C LEU A 71 -5.46 -2.56 -1.68
N LEU A 72 -6.10 -3.20 -2.65
CA LEU A 72 -7.04 -2.54 -3.56
C LEU A 72 -8.35 -2.22 -2.83
N PRO A 73 -9.02 -1.10 -3.15
CA PRO A 73 -10.35 -0.83 -2.61
C PRO A 73 -11.37 -1.89 -3.06
N ASP A 74 -12.21 -2.36 -2.15
CA ASP A 74 -13.26 -3.37 -2.42
C ASP A 74 -14.15 -3.00 -3.60
N SER A 75 -14.43 -1.72 -3.80
CA SER A 75 -15.23 -1.27 -4.94
C SER A 75 -14.59 -1.62 -6.28
N ILE A 76 -13.26 -1.47 -6.40
CA ILE A 76 -12.53 -1.78 -7.63
C ILE A 76 -12.50 -3.29 -7.84
N ILE A 77 -12.25 -4.05 -6.77
CA ILE A 77 -12.29 -5.51 -6.81
C ILE A 77 -13.66 -6.01 -7.28
N LYS A 78 -14.74 -5.56 -6.62
CA LYS A 78 -16.12 -5.93 -6.97
C LYS A 78 -16.49 -5.55 -8.40
N ASP A 79 -16.02 -4.39 -8.90
CA ASP A 79 -16.25 -4.00 -10.29
C ASP A 79 -15.53 -4.94 -11.28
N ILE A 80 -14.28 -5.32 -10.99
CA ILE A 80 -13.53 -6.29 -11.81
C ILE A 80 -14.22 -7.66 -11.79
N GLU A 81 -14.65 -8.14 -10.62
CA GLU A 81 -15.35 -9.41 -10.47
C GLU A 81 -16.69 -9.42 -11.19
N ARG A 82 -17.44 -8.32 -11.16
CA ARG A 82 -18.66 -8.14 -11.97
C ARG A 82 -18.38 -8.23 -13.46
N MET A 83 -17.27 -7.65 -13.94
CA MET A 83 -16.86 -7.75 -15.34
C MET A 83 -16.50 -9.18 -15.73
N MET A 84 -15.75 -9.91 -14.89
CA MET A 84 -15.44 -11.32 -15.12
C MET A 84 -16.70 -12.20 -15.10
N ASN A 85 -17.62 -11.94 -14.17
CA ASN A 85 -18.91 -12.63 -14.07
C ASN A 85 -19.76 -12.40 -15.33
N SER A 86 -19.82 -11.15 -15.80
CA SER A 86 -20.51 -10.80 -17.04
C SER A 86 -19.85 -11.42 -18.27
N PHE A 87 -18.51 -11.53 -18.31
CA PHE A 87 -17.80 -12.19 -19.39
C PHE A 87 -18.05 -13.71 -19.41
N TRP A 88 -18.08 -14.33 -18.23
CA TRP A 88 -18.37 -15.75 -18.08
C TRP A 88 -19.77 -16.10 -18.59
N TRP A 89 -20.81 -15.45 -18.04
CA TRP A 89 -22.21 -15.75 -18.40
C TRP A 89 -22.67 -15.12 -19.70
N GLY A 90 -22.10 -13.99 -20.11
CA GLY A 90 -22.48 -13.28 -21.33
C GLY A 90 -22.23 -14.06 -22.61
N GLY A 91 -23.08 -13.87 -23.61
CA GLY A 91 -22.87 -14.34 -24.98
C GLY A 91 -22.16 -13.30 -25.85
N GLY A 92 -22.18 -13.49 -27.17
CA GLY A 92 -21.64 -12.55 -28.16
C GLY A 92 -22.26 -11.14 -28.09
N ALA A 93 -21.94 -10.29 -29.06
CA ALA A 93 -22.10 -8.82 -29.05
C ALA A 93 -23.28 -8.25 -28.22
N ASN A 94 -24.50 -8.79 -28.35
CA ASN A 94 -25.72 -8.30 -27.70
C ASN A 94 -26.39 -9.23 -26.67
N ASN A 95 -25.84 -10.41 -26.38
CA ASN A 95 -26.47 -11.34 -25.43
C ASN A 95 -25.83 -11.20 -24.04
N LYS A 96 -26.58 -10.68 -23.05
CA LYS A 96 -26.13 -10.59 -21.66
C LYS A 96 -25.99 -11.96 -20.97
N GLY A 97 -26.57 -13.00 -21.58
CA GLY A 97 -26.61 -14.36 -21.04
C GLY A 97 -27.41 -14.47 -19.73
N ILE A 98 -27.75 -15.70 -19.36
CA ILE A 98 -28.37 -15.99 -18.07
C ILE A 98 -27.28 -16.24 -17.04
N ARG A 99 -27.35 -15.54 -15.91
CA ARG A 99 -26.42 -15.71 -14.78
C ARG A 99 -26.94 -16.83 -13.87
N TRP A 100 -26.46 -18.04 -14.09
CA TRP A 100 -26.89 -19.21 -13.31
C TRP A 100 -26.25 -19.29 -11.92
N LEU A 101 -25.13 -18.61 -11.71
CA LEU A 101 -24.41 -18.63 -10.43
C LEU A 101 -23.76 -17.29 -10.12
N ALA A 102 -23.85 -16.88 -8.84
CA ALA A 102 -23.16 -15.70 -8.32
C ALA A 102 -21.64 -15.89 -8.35
N TRP A 103 -20.89 -14.78 -8.45
CA TRP A 103 -19.43 -14.81 -8.53
C TRP A 103 -18.81 -15.50 -7.30
N ASP A 104 -19.28 -15.18 -6.10
CA ASP A 104 -18.79 -15.74 -4.83
C ASP A 104 -18.92 -17.27 -4.76
N ARG A 105 -19.90 -17.85 -5.45
CA ARG A 105 -20.05 -19.31 -5.55
C ARG A 105 -19.14 -19.91 -6.61
N MET A 106 -18.82 -19.16 -7.68
CA MET A 106 -17.86 -19.59 -8.70
C MET A 106 -16.41 -19.56 -8.22
N THR A 107 -16.09 -18.72 -7.23
CA THR A 107 -14.74 -18.64 -6.64
C THR A 107 -14.44 -19.77 -5.66
N LEU A 108 -15.46 -20.53 -5.24
CA LEU A 108 -15.25 -21.71 -4.41
C LEU A 108 -14.40 -22.78 -5.14
N PRO A 109 -13.65 -23.62 -4.39
CA PRO A 109 -12.96 -24.76 -4.96
C PRO A 109 -13.91 -25.70 -5.70
N LYS A 110 -13.41 -26.43 -6.70
CA LYS A 110 -14.21 -27.41 -7.45
C LYS A 110 -14.77 -28.52 -6.55
N SER A 111 -14.05 -28.89 -5.50
CA SER A 111 -14.52 -29.84 -4.48
C SER A 111 -15.73 -29.35 -3.68
N GLN A 112 -15.97 -28.03 -3.64
CA GLN A 112 -17.12 -27.41 -2.96
C GLN A 112 -18.21 -26.94 -3.96
N GLY A 113 -18.16 -27.43 -5.21
CA GLY A 113 -19.13 -27.09 -6.25
C GLY A 113 -18.92 -25.72 -6.91
N GLY A 114 -17.77 -25.09 -6.69
CA GLY A 114 -17.36 -23.88 -7.43
C GLY A 114 -16.58 -24.21 -8.69
N MET A 115 -16.01 -23.18 -9.33
CA MET A 115 -15.20 -23.34 -10.55
C MET A 115 -13.70 -23.12 -10.33
N GLY A 116 -13.30 -22.80 -9.09
CA GLY A 116 -11.92 -22.51 -8.74
C GLY A 116 -11.41 -21.21 -9.37
N PHE A 117 -12.28 -20.23 -9.60
CA PHE A 117 -11.84 -18.85 -9.80
C PHE A 117 -11.32 -18.28 -8.48
N ARG A 118 -10.40 -17.31 -8.53
CA ARG A 118 -9.95 -16.65 -7.30
C ARG A 118 -10.92 -15.55 -6.90
N ASP A 119 -11.29 -15.53 -5.63
CA ASP A 119 -11.76 -14.33 -4.95
C ASP A 119 -10.60 -13.33 -4.89
N LEU A 120 -10.75 -12.20 -5.57
CA LEU A 120 -9.67 -11.22 -5.69
C LEU A 120 -9.39 -10.51 -4.37
N HIS A 121 -10.38 -10.34 -3.50
CA HIS A 121 -10.19 -9.70 -2.19
C HIS A 121 -9.33 -10.59 -1.29
N THR A 122 -9.73 -11.85 -1.11
CA THR A 122 -8.96 -12.83 -0.32
C THR A 122 -7.57 -13.05 -0.89
N PHE A 123 -7.46 -13.12 -2.22
CA PHE A 123 -6.17 -13.26 -2.89
C PHE A 123 -5.26 -12.04 -2.68
N ASN A 124 -5.80 -10.82 -2.72
CA ASN A 124 -5.04 -9.60 -2.43
C ASN A 124 -4.51 -9.61 -0.99
N MET A 125 -5.37 -9.93 -0.02
CA MET A 125 -4.97 -10.03 1.38
C MET A 125 -3.86 -11.07 1.59
N ALA A 126 -4.01 -12.26 0.99
CA ALA A 126 -3.00 -13.31 1.09
C ALA A 126 -1.64 -12.88 0.52
N MET A 127 -1.62 -12.14 -0.59
CA MET A 127 -0.36 -11.63 -1.15
C MET A 127 0.30 -10.58 -0.26
N ILE A 128 -0.46 -9.65 0.30
CA ILE A 128 0.10 -8.66 1.25
C ILE A 128 0.60 -9.35 2.51
N ALA A 129 -0.14 -10.33 3.03
CA ALA A 129 0.30 -11.14 4.18
C ALA A 129 1.62 -11.87 3.88
N LYS A 130 1.78 -12.44 2.68
CA LYS A 130 3.05 -13.04 2.23
C LYS A 130 4.20 -12.03 2.22
N GLN A 131 3.95 -10.78 1.79
CA GLN A 131 4.97 -9.73 1.83
C GLN A 131 5.33 -9.34 3.27
N GLY A 132 4.34 -9.20 4.16
CA GLY A 132 4.57 -8.97 5.59
C GLY A 132 5.41 -10.08 6.22
N TRP A 133 5.08 -11.35 5.93
CA TRP A 133 5.85 -12.51 6.37
C TRP A 133 7.30 -12.47 5.87
N ASN A 134 7.52 -12.12 4.60
CA ASN A 134 8.88 -11.98 4.04
C ASN A 134 9.69 -10.88 4.75
N ILE A 135 9.06 -9.75 5.11
CA ILE A 135 9.72 -8.66 5.84
C ILE A 135 10.11 -9.11 7.26
N MET A 136 9.25 -9.89 7.91
CA MET A 136 9.52 -10.42 9.25
C MET A 136 10.64 -11.48 9.24
N THR A 137 10.57 -12.44 8.31
CA THR A 137 11.49 -13.59 8.26
C THR A 137 12.82 -13.31 7.58
N ARG A 138 12.91 -12.28 6.72
CA ARG A 138 14.14 -11.92 5.98
C ARG A 138 14.57 -10.48 6.29
N PRO A 139 15.09 -10.22 7.49
CA PRO A 139 15.44 -8.87 7.95
C PRO A 139 16.56 -8.20 7.13
N HIS A 140 17.40 -8.98 6.46
CA HIS A 140 18.55 -8.47 5.71
C HIS A 140 18.18 -7.87 4.33
N THR A 141 16.95 -8.07 3.86
CA THR A 141 16.49 -7.51 2.58
C THR A 141 16.42 -5.98 2.65
N LEU A 142 16.69 -5.28 1.55
CA LEU A 142 16.65 -3.82 1.52
C LEU A 142 15.28 -3.27 1.92
N VAL A 143 14.21 -3.95 1.49
CA VAL A 143 12.83 -3.62 1.88
C VAL A 143 12.64 -3.80 3.37
N ALA A 144 13.04 -4.94 3.96
CA ALA A 144 12.91 -5.12 5.40
C ALA A 144 13.74 -4.11 6.20
N LYS A 145 14.96 -3.79 5.76
CA LYS A 145 15.79 -2.73 6.37
C LYS A 145 15.12 -1.36 6.27
N LEU A 146 14.58 -1.00 5.11
CA LEU A 146 13.87 0.27 4.92
C LEU A 146 12.62 0.36 5.82
N PHE A 147 11.84 -0.73 5.93
CA PHE A 147 10.64 -0.77 6.76
C PHE A 147 10.94 -0.88 8.27
N LYS A 148 12.08 -1.47 8.65
CA LYS A 148 12.53 -1.58 10.05
C LYS A 148 13.40 -0.41 10.51
N ALA A 149 13.92 0.40 9.58
CA ALA A 149 14.77 1.54 9.85
C ALA A 149 14.10 2.43 10.91
N ARG A 150 14.69 2.44 12.11
CA ARG A 150 14.23 3.19 13.27
C ARG A 150 15.28 4.21 13.63
N TRP A 151 14.91 5.47 13.68
CA TRP A 151 15.77 6.47 14.29
C TRP A 151 15.85 6.22 15.81
N SER A 152 17.05 5.97 16.29
CA SER A 152 17.43 6.09 17.68
C SER A 152 18.06 7.46 17.86
N ILE A 153 17.37 8.31 18.61
CA ILE A 153 17.74 9.72 18.80
C ILE A 153 18.92 9.79 19.77
N GLY A 154 20.06 10.24 19.27
CA GLY A 154 21.26 10.48 20.05
C GLY A 154 21.28 11.92 20.51
N ASN A 155 22.02 12.76 19.79
CA ASN A 155 22.12 14.19 20.01
C ASN A 155 21.07 15.00 19.22
N GLY A 156 20.31 14.38 18.33
CA GLY A 156 19.28 15.02 17.50
C GLY A 156 19.83 15.98 16.44
N ALA A 157 21.15 16.01 16.22
CA ALA A 157 21.83 16.96 15.35
C ALA A 157 21.66 16.65 13.85
N SER A 158 21.32 15.41 13.50
CA SER A 158 21.24 14.95 12.12
C SER A 158 19.82 14.86 11.60
N ILE A 159 18.83 14.77 12.50
CA ILE A 159 17.44 14.50 12.16
C ILE A 159 16.67 15.81 11.97
N LYS A 160 16.18 16.06 10.76
CA LYS A 160 15.34 17.24 10.45
C LYS A 160 13.89 16.96 10.78
N ILE A 161 13.27 17.81 11.61
CA ILE A 161 11.90 17.60 12.11
C ILE A 161 10.89 17.46 10.98
N MET A 162 11.01 18.33 9.97
CA MET A 162 10.02 18.50 8.89
C MET A 162 10.27 17.62 7.67
N SER A 163 11.50 17.11 7.50
CA SER A 163 11.92 16.42 6.27
C SER A 163 12.08 14.92 6.46
N GLU A 164 12.19 14.45 7.70
CA GLU A 164 12.41 13.04 8.00
C GLU A 164 11.28 12.46 8.87
N PRO A 165 10.89 11.20 8.65
CA PRO A 165 9.94 10.51 9.51
C PRO A 165 10.65 10.00 10.77
N TRP A 166 10.54 10.74 11.88
CA TRP A 166 11.18 10.43 13.16
C TRP A 166 10.20 10.27 14.34
N LEU A 167 8.89 10.44 14.11
CA LEU A 167 7.84 10.26 15.12
C LEU A 167 7.04 8.96 14.96
N ARG A 168 6.85 8.24 16.07
CA ARG A 168 6.08 6.99 16.10
C ARG A 168 4.56 7.23 16.17
N GLY A 169 3.83 6.39 15.46
CA GLY A 169 2.38 6.28 15.47
C GLY A 169 1.86 5.23 16.47
N GLU A 170 0.57 5.30 16.82
CA GLU A 170 -0.15 4.35 17.70
C GLU A 170 -0.01 2.87 17.28
N VAL A 171 0.18 2.60 15.98
CA VAL A 171 0.30 1.23 15.43
C VAL A 171 1.74 0.94 14.98
N GLY A 172 2.73 1.67 15.49
CA GLY A 172 4.12 1.56 15.05
C GLY A 172 4.40 2.09 13.64
N ALA A 173 3.41 2.70 12.98
CA ALA A 173 3.57 3.42 11.72
C ALA A 173 4.19 4.79 11.95
N TRP A 174 5.04 5.29 11.05
CA TRP A 174 5.56 6.65 11.15
C TRP A 174 4.45 7.68 10.90
N LEU A 175 4.42 8.73 11.71
CA LEU A 175 3.59 9.88 11.41
C LEU A 175 4.21 10.68 10.25
N PRO A 176 3.38 11.31 9.39
CA PRO A 176 3.88 12.35 8.51
C PRO A 176 4.60 13.40 9.34
N SER A 177 5.72 13.92 8.84
CA SER A 177 6.48 14.96 9.53
C SER A 177 5.51 16.08 9.93
N PRO A 178 5.51 16.50 11.21
CA PRO A 178 4.61 17.55 11.67
C PRO A 178 4.83 18.78 10.81
N GLN A 179 3.79 19.53 10.44
CA GLN A 179 3.91 20.73 9.62
C GLN A 179 3.53 22.05 10.31
N PRO A 180 4.10 22.37 11.49
CA PRO A 180 4.01 23.71 12.04
C PRO A 180 4.76 24.73 11.15
N GLN A 181 4.20 25.93 11.06
CA GLN A 181 4.78 27.02 10.26
C GLN A 181 6.15 27.42 10.82
N GLY A 182 7.17 27.59 9.96
CA GLY A 182 8.48 28.14 10.36
C GLY A 182 9.55 27.14 10.83
N LEU A 183 9.28 25.83 10.90
CA LEU A 183 10.24 24.83 11.40
C LEU A 183 11.09 24.09 10.34
N HIS A 184 11.12 24.57 9.09
CA HIS A 184 11.78 23.85 7.97
C HIS A 184 13.28 23.54 8.18
N ASN A 185 13.98 24.33 9.00
CA ASN A 185 15.39 24.13 9.31
C ASN A 185 15.65 23.58 10.72
N PHE A 186 14.59 23.36 11.51
CA PHE A 186 14.75 22.84 12.87
C PHE A 186 15.07 21.34 12.84
N LYS A 187 15.90 20.96 13.80
CA LYS A 187 16.32 19.58 14.00
C LYS A 187 15.85 19.09 15.37
N VAL A 188 15.90 17.78 15.58
CA VAL A 188 15.43 17.18 16.84
C VAL A 188 16.20 17.72 18.05
N HIS A 189 17.47 18.08 17.90
CA HIS A 189 18.25 18.71 18.98
C HIS A 189 17.63 20.02 19.48
N ASP A 190 16.92 20.76 18.63
CA ASP A 190 16.28 22.03 19.02
C ASP A 190 15.08 21.81 19.94
N LEU A 191 14.58 20.57 20.05
CA LEU A 191 13.49 20.20 20.96
C LEU A 191 13.99 19.66 22.30
N MET A 192 15.31 19.55 22.48
CA MET A 192 15.95 19.05 23.69
C MET A 192 16.51 20.21 24.51
N LEU A 193 16.62 20.02 25.83
CA LEU A 193 17.28 20.97 26.71
C LEU A 193 18.79 21.04 26.39
N HIS A 194 19.37 22.23 26.44
CA HIS A 194 20.81 22.40 26.21
C HIS A 194 21.61 21.65 27.28
N ASN A 195 22.59 20.85 26.84
CA ASN A 195 23.50 20.06 27.66
C ASN A 195 22.86 18.98 28.56
N VAL A 196 21.56 18.71 28.39
CA VAL A 196 20.84 17.68 29.14
C VAL A 196 20.06 16.82 28.16
N LYS A 197 20.18 15.50 28.31
CA LYS A 197 19.49 14.55 27.42
C LYS A 197 18.01 14.37 27.80
N MET A 198 17.27 15.47 27.77
CA MET A 198 15.86 15.55 28.13
C MET A 198 15.11 16.44 27.13
N TRP A 199 13.83 16.15 26.95
CA TRP A 199 12.94 16.94 26.11
C TRP A 199 12.61 18.28 26.78
N ASP A 200 12.61 19.35 25.98
CA ASP A 200 12.10 20.66 26.40
C ASP A 200 10.57 20.67 26.28
N LYS A 201 9.90 20.30 27.37
CA LYS A 201 8.44 20.10 27.40
C LYS A 201 7.67 21.35 27.01
N GLU A 202 8.04 22.51 27.56
CA GLU A 202 7.34 23.78 27.30
C GLU A 202 7.50 24.20 25.83
N LYS A 203 8.69 24.03 25.27
CA LYS A 203 8.94 24.29 23.86
C LYS A 203 8.18 23.34 22.94
N ILE A 204 8.10 22.06 23.28
CA ILE A 204 7.38 21.06 22.48
C ILE A 204 5.87 21.34 22.49
N GLU A 205 5.29 21.62 23.66
CA GLU A 205 3.85 21.89 23.82
C GLU A 205 3.43 23.21 23.16
N SER A 206 4.33 24.20 23.05
CA SER A 206 4.04 25.45 22.34
C SER A 206 4.15 25.34 20.82
N ILE A 207 5.00 24.44 20.30
CA ILE A 207 5.24 24.28 18.86
C ILE A 207 4.27 23.28 18.22
N PHE A 208 3.92 22.21 18.93
CA PHE A 208 3.15 21.10 18.36
C PHE A 208 1.76 20.97 18.99
N PRO A 209 0.75 20.51 18.23
CA PRO A 209 -0.53 20.12 18.81
C PRO A 209 -0.35 19.07 19.90
N LEU A 210 -1.18 19.12 20.95
CA LEU A 210 -1.06 18.28 22.16
C LEU A 210 -0.84 16.78 21.86
N HIS A 211 -1.54 16.23 20.87
CA HIS A 211 -1.41 14.82 20.48
C HIS A 211 -0.05 14.46 19.85
N ILE A 212 0.62 15.41 19.18
CA ILE A 212 1.99 15.24 18.66
C ILE A 212 3.00 15.47 19.79
N ALA A 213 2.80 16.51 20.60
CA ALA A 213 3.65 16.86 21.72
C ALA A 213 3.82 15.68 22.70
N ASN A 214 2.70 15.08 23.13
CA ASN A 214 2.73 13.92 24.03
C ASN A 214 3.55 12.76 23.46
N ARG A 215 3.47 12.52 22.14
CA ARG A 215 4.23 11.46 21.48
C ARG A 215 5.71 11.75 21.37
N ILE A 216 6.10 13.01 21.20
CA ILE A 216 7.52 13.40 21.26
C ILE A 216 8.06 13.10 22.66
N LEU A 217 7.32 13.51 23.69
CA LEU A 217 7.70 13.33 25.09
C LEU A 217 7.78 11.85 25.52
N GLU A 218 6.99 10.97 24.91
CA GLU A 218 7.03 9.52 25.12
C GLU A 218 8.29 8.85 24.52
N ILE A 219 9.04 9.53 23.65
CA ILE A 219 10.24 8.93 23.04
C ILE A 219 11.34 8.85 24.10
N PRO A 220 11.82 7.63 24.44
CA PRO A 220 12.86 7.47 25.44
C PRO A 220 14.21 7.96 24.89
N LEU A 221 14.86 8.84 25.66
CA LEU A 221 16.20 9.31 25.39
C LEU A 221 17.20 8.49 26.22
N PHE A 222 17.91 7.57 25.57
CA PHE A 222 18.85 6.68 26.25
C PHE A 222 20.24 7.32 26.34
N ASN A 223 20.82 7.47 27.54
CA ASN A 223 22.18 8.01 27.72
C ASN A 223 23.26 7.20 27.00
N SER A 224 23.02 5.91 26.72
CA SER A 224 23.93 5.03 25.97
C SER A 224 24.03 5.33 24.47
N VAL A 225 23.17 6.19 23.92
CA VAL A 225 23.12 6.53 22.50
C VAL A 225 23.65 7.96 22.31
N GLU A 226 24.93 8.13 21.96
CA GLU A 226 25.52 9.47 21.83
C GLU A 226 25.17 10.14 20.48
N GLU A 227 25.18 9.37 19.39
CA GLU A 227 24.92 9.86 18.04
C GLU A 227 23.59 9.35 17.50
N ASP A 228 22.96 10.16 16.64
CA ASP A 228 21.76 9.75 15.91
C ASP A 228 22.08 8.54 15.04
N LYS A 229 21.41 7.42 15.31
CA LYS A 229 21.61 6.18 14.56
C LYS A 229 20.30 5.72 13.98
N LEU A 230 20.32 5.42 12.68
CA LEU A 230 19.29 4.61 12.08
C LEU A 230 19.58 3.15 12.45
N GLU A 231 18.80 2.58 13.36
CA GLU A 231 18.84 1.15 13.68
C GLU A 231 18.59 0.36 12.40
N ARG A 232 19.63 -0.39 11.98
CA ARG A 232 19.68 -1.17 10.73
C ARG A 232 19.20 -2.60 10.93
#